data_AF-A0A8T3WHW4-F1
#
_entry.id   AF-A0A8T3WHW4-F1
#
_cell.length_a   1.000
_cell.length_b   1.000
_cell.length_c   1.000
_cell.angle_alpha   90.00
_cell.angle_beta   90.00
_cell.angle_gamma   90.00
#
_symmetry.space_group_name_H-M   'P 1'
#
loop_
_entity.id
_entity.type
_entity.pdbx_description
1 polymer ?
#
loop_
_entity_poly.entity_id
_entity_poly.type
_entity_poly.pdbx_seq_one_letter_code
_entity_poly.pdbx_strand_id
1 'polypeptide(L)'
;MKIILDSNILFSALIKDSKARRIILEYEGFFLFPQYIFEEMEEHIEELLKKSKLPKNEFNTLLAIILKKVMIIPNNVLFPYRNKALDIVKDIDKDDILFVACALAYPNSII
;
A
#
# COMPACT_ATOMS: atom_id res chain seq x y z
N MET A 1 0.08 -6.28 15.04
CA MET A 1 -0.73 -6.98 14.02
C MET A 1 -0.08 -6.77 12.66
N LYS A 2 -0.21 -7.68 11.69
CA LYS A 2 0.25 -7.42 10.31
C LYS A 2 -0.92 -6.80 9.55
N ILE A 3 -0.76 -5.61 9.00
CA ILE A 3 -1.82 -4.92 8.27
C ILE A 3 -1.32 -4.70 6.86
N ILE A 4 -2.05 -5.20 5.86
CA ILE A 4 -1.76 -4.97 4.46
C ILE A 4 -2.41 -3.65 4.09
N LEU A 5 -1.63 -2.70 3.60
CA LEU A 5 -2.15 -1.38 3.25
C LEU A 5 -2.64 -1.39 1.80
N ASP A 6 -3.83 -0.87 1.57
CA ASP A 6 -4.38 -0.60 0.22
C ASP A 6 -3.72 0.65 -0.39
N SER A 7 -3.50 0.66 -1.71
CA SER A 7 -2.97 1.81 -2.46
C SER A 7 -3.81 3.06 -2.24
N ASN A 8 -5.13 2.94 -2.23
CA ASN A 8 -6.06 4.05 -2.00
C ASN A 8 -5.93 4.68 -0.62
N ILE A 9 -5.62 3.88 0.40
CA ILE A 9 -5.38 4.36 1.76
C ILE A 9 -4.06 5.12 1.81
N LEU A 10 -3.01 4.61 1.15
CA LEU A 10 -1.73 5.29 1.02
C LEU A 10 -1.89 6.64 0.28
N PHE A 11 -2.58 6.65 -0.86
CA PHE A 11 -2.84 7.86 -1.65
C PHE A 11 -3.65 8.88 -0.85
N SER A 12 -4.68 8.43 -0.14
CA SER A 12 -5.46 9.28 0.75
C SER A 12 -4.63 9.88 1.89
N ALA A 13 -3.62 9.15 2.37
CA ALA A 13 -2.68 9.65 3.35
C ALA A 13 -1.74 10.71 2.77
N LEU A 14 -1.33 10.59 1.51
CA LEU A 14 -0.46 11.57 0.84
C LEU A 14 -1.20 12.85 0.43
N ILE A 15 -2.46 12.75 -0.01
CA ILE A 15 -3.24 13.88 -0.55
C ILE A 15 -3.67 14.88 0.54
N LYS A 16 -4.07 14.43 1.73
CA LYS A 16 -4.54 15.35 2.78
C LYS A 16 -4.26 14.79 4.16
N ASP A 17 -4.33 15.65 5.19
CA ASP A 17 -4.30 15.22 6.59
C ASP A 17 -5.58 14.45 6.93
N SER A 18 -5.62 13.20 6.48
CA SER A 18 -6.73 12.27 6.62
C SER A 18 -6.57 11.45 7.89
N LYS A 19 -7.67 10.84 8.34
CA LYS A 19 -7.62 9.83 9.41
C LYS A 19 -6.64 8.70 9.06
N ALA A 20 -6.57 8.31 7.79
CA ALA A 20 -5.59 7.35 7.28
C ALA A 20 -4.14 7.80 7.52
N ARG A 21 -3.80 9.06 7.21
CA ARG A 21 -2.47 9.62 7.49
C ARG A 21 -2.12 9.48 8.97
N ARG A 22 -3.03 9.89 9.86
CA ARG A 22 -2.78 9.84 11.31
C ARG A 22 -2.58 8.42 11.80
N ILE A 23 -3.45 7.49 11.39
CA ILE A 23 -3.33 6.06 11.72
C ILE A 23 -1.97 5.51 11.27
N ILE A 24 -1.55 5.77 10.03
CA ILE A 24 -0.27 5.28 9.51
C ILE A 24 0.92 5.82 10.30
N LEU A 25 0.91 7.12 10.63
CA LEU A 25 2.01 7.77 11.34
C LEU A 25 2.10 7.32 12.81
N GLU A 26 0.96 7.18 13.47
CA GLU A 26 0.84 6.81 14.89
C GLU A 26 0.95 5.30 15.12
N TYR A 27 0.78 4.46 14.09
CA TYR A 27 0.91 3.03 14.23
C TYR A 27 2.34 2.64 14.65
N GLU A 28 2.45 1.90 15.75
CA GLU A 28 3.74 1.45 16.31
C GLU A 28 4.36 0.30 15.49
N GLY A 29 3.55 -0.42 14.71
CA GLY A 29 4.00 -1.52 13.86
C GLY A 29 4.34 -1.11 12.43
N PHE A 30 4.48 -2.12 11.56
CA PHE A 30 4.66 -1.94 10.13
C PHE A 30 3.45 -2.42 9.35
N PHE A 31 3.20 -1.77 8.23
CA PHE A 31 2.26 -2.20 7.21
C PHE A 31 2.98 -3.10 6.19
N LEU A 32 2.28 -4.06 5.61
CA LEU A 32 2.75 -4.85 4.48
C LEU A 32 2.22 -4.21 3.20
N PHE A 33 3.05 -4.18 2.15
CA PHE A 33 2.65 -3.56 0.88
C PHE A 33 3.23 -4.34 -0.29
N PRO A 34 2.38 -4.94 -1.15
CA PRO A 34 2.83 -5.57 -2.38
C PRO A 34 3.71 -4.63 -3.23
N GLN A 35 4.82 -5.15 -3.75
CA GLN A 35 5.76 -4.38 -4.58
C GLN A 35 5.09 -3.72 -5.79
N TYR A 36 4.11 -4.37 -6.42
CA TYR A 36 3.34 -3.81 -7.54
C TYR A 36 2.76 -2.41 -7.26
N ILE A 37 2.39 -2.13 -6.02
CA ILE A 37 1.78 -0.84 -5.69
C ILE A 37 2.82 0.30 -5.75
N PHE A 38 4.12 0.00 -5.70
CA PHE A 38 5.14 1.00 -6.02
C PHE A 38 5.06 1.45 -7.48
N GLU A 39 4.77 0.53 -8.40
CA GLU A 39 4.60 0.84 -9.82
C GLU A 39 3.38 1.78 -9.99
N GLU A 40 2.25 1.43 -9.36
CA GLU A 40 1.04 2.29 -9.33
C GLU A 40 1.33 3.66 -8.70
N MET A 41 2.07 3.70 -7.58
CA MET A 41 2.43 4.96 -6.92
C MET A 41 3.33 5.84 -7.80
N GLU A 42 4.28 5.25 -8.54
CA GLU A 42 5.13 5.98 -9.48
C GLU A 42 4.31 6.58 -10.63
N GLU A 43 3.35 5.84 -11.17
CA GLU A 43 2.44 6.32 -12.21
C GLU A 43 1.58 7.51 -11.74
N HIS A 44 1.15 7.50 -10.48
CA HIS A 44 0.29 8.54 -9.92
C HIS A 44 1.02 9.66 -9.17
N ILE A 45 2.35 9.64 -9.07
CA ILE A 45 3.10 10.52 -8.16
C ILE A 45 2.90 12.02 -8.43
N GLU A 46 2.82 12.41 -9.71
CA GLU A 46 2.60 13.81 -10.10
C GLU A 46 1.18 14.27 -9.75
N GLU A 47 0.19 13.39 -9.93
CA GLU A 47 -1.19 13.66 -9.58
C GLU A 47 -1.37 13.78 -8.06
N LEU A 48 -0.74 12.88 -7.30
CA LEU A 48 -0.73 12.92 -5.83
C LEU A 48 -0.11 14.21 -5.31
N LEU A 49 1.04 14.62 -5.86
CA LEU A 49 1.68 15.89 -5.52
C LEU A 49 0.74 17.07 -5.78
N LYS A 50 0.14 17.15 -6.98
CA LYS A 50 -0.79 18.21 -7.36
C LYS A 50 -2.02 18.26 -6.45
N LYS A 51 -2.62 17.10 -6.15
CA LYS A 51 -3.77 16.98 -5.25
C LYS A 51 -3.43 17.33 -3.81
N SER A 52 -2.19 17.06 -3.38
CA SER A 52 -1.75 17.32 -2.00
C SER A 52 -1.70 18.79 -1.64
N LYS A 53 -1.47 19.66 -2.65
CA LYS A 53 -1.20 21.09 -2.48
C LYS A 53 0.00 21.39 -1.57
N LEU A 54 0.86 20.38 -1.31
CA LEU A 54 2.08 20.54 -0.56
C LEU A 54 3.22 21.01 -1.48
N PRO A 55 4.17 21.81 -0.95
CA PRO A 55 5.47 21.99 -1.57
C PRO A 55 6.14 20.64 -1.86
N LYS A 56 6.84 20.51 -2.99
CA LYS A 56 7.46 19.23 -3.42
C LYS A 56 8.39 18.64 -2.37
N ASN A 57 9.16 19.46 -1.67
CA ASN A 57 10.04 19.04 -0.58
C ASN A 57 9.25 18.48 0.62
N GLU A 58 8.13 19.11 0.99
CA GLU A 58 7.25 18.62 2.07
C GLU A 58 6.56 17.33 1.68
N PHE A 59 6.07 17.23 0.44
CA PHE A 59 5.47 16.00 -0.08
C PHE A 59 6.47 14.84 -0.07
N ASN A 60 7.69 15.06 -0.55
CA ASN A 60 8.75 14.03 -0.53
C ASN A 60 9.12 13.62 0.90
N THR A 61 9.14 14.58 1.83
CA THR A 61 9.38 14.30 3.25
C THR A 61 8.27 13.43 3.83
N LEU A 62 7.01 13.77 3.56
CA LEU A 62 5.85 12.99 4.00
C LEU A 62 5.87 11.57 3.42
N LEU A 63 6.13 11.44 2.12
CA LEU A 63 6.27 10.16 1.44
C LEU A 63 7.36 9.30 2.10
N ALA A 64 8.55 9.88 2.34
CA ALA A 64 9.64 9.16 2.99
C ALA A 64 9.29 8.70 4.41
N ILE A 65 8.54 9.50 5.18
CA ILE A 65 8.07 9.11 6.52
C ILE A 65 7.08 7.96 6.44
N ILE A 66 6.11 8.03 5.53
CA ILE A 66 5.10 6.99 5.34
C ILE A 66 5.75 5.68 4.88
N LEU A 67 6.66 5.73 3.91
CA LEU A 67 7.34 4.53 3.40
C LEU A 67 8.20 3.84 4.47
N LYS A 68 8.72 4.58 5.47
CA LYS A 68 9.40 3.97 6.63
C LYS A 68 8.49 3.12 7.52
N LYS A 69 7.17 3.30 7.43
CA LYS A 69 6.17 2.47 8.13
C LYS A 69 5.74 1.25 7.32
N VAL A 70 6.26 1.09 6.11
CA VAL A 70 5.85 0.07 5.15
C VAL A 70 6.96 -0.94 4.91
N MET A 71 6.64 -2.22 5.01
CA MET A 71 7.44 -3.34 4.56
C MET A 71 6.98 -3.76 3.17
N ILE A 72 7.82 -3.49 2.17
CA ILE A 72 7.56 -3.87 0.78
C ILE A 72 7.71 -5.38 0.64
N ILE A 73 6.69 -6.03 0.10
CA ILE A 73 6.68 -7.46 -0.15
C ILE A 73 7.03 -7.72 -1.62
N PRO A 74 8.20 -8.32 -1.90
CA PRO A 74 8.65 -8.56 -3.26
C PRO A 74 7.72 -9.50 -4.05
N ASN A 75 7.63 -9.28 -5.37
CA ASN A 75 6.77 -10.08 -6.25
C ASN A 75 7.10 -11.58 -6.22
N ASN A 76 8.37 -11.97 -6.07
CA ASN A 76 8.76 -13.38 -5.96
C ASN A 76 8.24 -14.07 -4.68
N VAL A 77 7.95 -13.31 -3.62
CA VAL A 77 7.29 -13.82 -2.40
C VAL A 77 5.80 -14.03 -2.66
N LEU A 78 5.17 -13.19 -3.49
CA LEU A 78 3.74 -13.23 -3.79
C LEU A 78 3.37 -14.24 -4.89
N PHE A 79 4.25 -14.45 -5.88
CA PHE A 79 3.97 -15.32 -7.04
C PHE A 79 3.50 -16.73 -6.69
N PRO A 80 4.06 -17.44 -5.68
CA PRO A 80 3.56 -18.76 -5.30
C PRO A 80 2.08 -18.78 -4.88
N TYR A 81 1.56 -17.64 -4.41
CA TYR A 81 0.19 -17.51 -3.92
C TYR A 81 -0.78 -16.95 -4.96
N ARG A 82 -0.29 -16.48 -6.12
CA ARG A 82 -1.09 -15.77 -7.13
C ARG A 82 -2.26 -16.58 -7.65
N ASN A 83 -2.07 -17.87 -7.98
CA ASN A 83 -3.14 -18.72 -8.49
C ASN A 83 -4.23 -18.92 -7.43
N LYS A 84 -3.84 -19.19 -6.19
CA LYS A 84 -4.78 -19.34 -5.07
C LYS A 84 -5.51 -18.02 -4.78
N ALA A 85 -4.82 -16.90 -4.87
CA ALA A 85 -5.43 -15.59 -4.73
C ALA A 85 -6.44 -15.30 -5.85
N LEU A 86 -6.10 -15.64 -7.10
CA LEU A 86 -7.02 -15.56 -8.24
C LEU A 86 -8.26 -16.42 -8.03
N ASP A 87 -8.13 -17.65 -7.52
CA ASP A 87 -9.27 -18.53 -7.22
C ASP A 87 -10.18 -17.99 -6.11
N ILE A 88 -9.62 -17.22 -5.17
CA ILE A 88 -10.38 -16.57 -4.08
C ILE A 88 -11.11 -15.33 -4.60
N VAL A 89 -10.40 -14.48 -5.34
CA VAL A 89 -10.92 -13.19 -5.85
C VAL A 89 -11.91 -13.38 -7.00
N LYS A 90 -11.71 -14.41 -7.85
CA LYS A 90 -12.54 -14.73 -9.02
C LYS A 90 -12.81 -13.49 -9.89
N ASP A 91 -14.07 -13.07 -9.96
CA ASP A 91 -14.59 -12.04 -10.87
C ASP A 91 -14.78 -10.67 -10.19
N ILE A 92 -14.16 -10.43 -9.03
CA ILE A 92 -14.30 -9.17 -8.27
C ILE A 92 -13.43 -8.07 -8.89
N ASP A 93 -12.15 -8.03 -8.54
CA ASP A 93 -11.18 -7.05 -9.03
C ASP A 93 -9.82 -7.73 -9.21
N LYS A 94 -9.22 -7.61 -10.39
CA LYS A 94 -7.92 -8.24 -10.65
C LYS A 94 -6.79 -7.59 -9.85
N ASP A 95 -6.98 -6.34 -9.41
CA ASP A 95 -6.00 -5.60 -8.64
C ASP A 95 -5.95 -6.10 -7.18
N ASP A 96 -7.08 -6.65 -6.67
CA ASP A 96 -7.18 -7.29 -5.36
C ASP A 96 -6.36 -8.57 -5.22
N ILE A 97 -6.01 -9.21 -6.34
CA ILE A 97 -5.27 -10.49 -6.36
C ILE A 97 -3.94 -10.36 -5.59
N LEU A 98 -3.26 -9.23 -5.70
CA LEU A 98 -1.95 -9.05 -5.06
C LEU A 98 -2.07 -8.80 -3.56
N PHE A 99 -3.13 -8.14 -3.10
CA PHE A 99 -3.44 -7.97 -1.69
C PHE A 99 -3.82 -9.31 -1.04
N VAL A 100 -4.64 -10.11 -1.72
CA VAL A 100 -4.99 -11.46 -1.27
C VAL A 100 -3.77 -12.39 -1.29
N ALA A 101 -2.92 -12.32 -2.31
CA ALA A 101 -1.66 -13.07 -2.35
C ALA A 101 -0.75 -12.69 -1.16
N CYS A 102 -0.69 -11.40 -0.81
CA CYS A 102 0.05 -10.93 0.36
C CYS A 102 -0.55 -11.49 1.66
N ALA A 103 -1.87 -11.54 1.79
CA ALA A 103 -2.53 -12.12 2.96
C ALA A 103 -2.29 -13.64 3.10
N LEU A 104 -2.23 -14.35 1.98
CA LEU A 104 -1.88 -15.76 1.95
C LEU A 104 -0.40 -16.00 2.32
N ALA A 105 0.50 -15.12 1.87
CA ALA A 105 1.94 -15.20 2.18
C ALA A 105 2.26 -14.83 3.64
N TYR A 106 1.42 -14.02 4.30
CA TYR A 106 1.62 -13.56 5.67
C TYR A 106 0.42 -13.93 6.56
N PRO A 107 0.34 -15.19 7.02
CA PRO A 107 -0.76 -15.63 7.89
C PRO A 107 -0.96 -14.72 9.11
N ASN A 108 -2.23 -14.50 9.49
CA ASN A 108 -2.68 -13.56 10.52
C ASN A 108 -2.53 -12.06 10.17
N SER A 109 -2.34 -11.73 8.89
CA SER A 109 -2.53 -10.36 8.42
C SER A 109 -4.00 -10.04 8.20
N ILE A 110 -4.34 -8.77 8.34
CA ILE A 110 -5.61 -8.19 7.86
C ILE A 110 -5.32 -7.26 6.69
N ILE A 111 -6.25 -7.14 5.75
CA ILE A 111 -6.28 -6.11 4.71
C ILE A 111 -7.14 -4.97 5.25
#